data_AF-A0A6V7DL65-F1
#
_entry.id   AF-A0A6V7DL65-F1
#
_cell.length_a   1.000
_cell.length_b   1.000
_cell.length_c   1.000
_cell.angle_alpha   90.00
_cell.angle_beta   90.00
_cell.angle_gamma   90.00
#
_symmetry.space_group_name_H-M   'P 1'
#
loop_
_entity.id
_entity.type
_entity.pdbx_description
1 polymer ?
#
loop_
_entity_poly.entity_id
_entity_poly.type
_entity_poly.pdbx_seq_one_letter_code
_entity_poly.pdbx_strand_id
1 'polypeptide(L)'
;MSSQITPILQVGAIGNPNVSDGRLLPYLTVDCTNCPDVENVIEFHRDAPIPGDVVSTWCWKRFNKSNVYLRLDFKRPISTTTHLVIPVSTKGYVVDWIMAVRGLYLQSSKHGNCASEGLGNPAIVVEVPSASTFPVWPNIYRKSLIKRFKGGGLRGMALDNAIEDYKARQREIWFRRPQNPSASSQ
;
A
#
# COMPACT_ATOMS: atom_id res chain seq x y z
N MET A 1 5.09 -17.96 16.73
CA MET A 1 3.98 -17.22 16.10
C MET A 1 4.10 -17.39 14.59
N SER A 2 3.09 -17.98 13.95
CA SER A 2 3.10 -18.20 12.50
C SER A 2 2.99 -16.85 11.78
N SER A 3 3.93 -16.56 10.88
CA SER A 3 3.86 -15.35 10.03
C SER A 3 2.69 -15.50 9.05
N GLN A 4 1.61 -14.76 9.26
CA GLN A 4 0.46 -14.80 8.36
C GLN A 4 0.73 -13.92 7.13
N ILE A 5 0.45 -14.50 5.96
CA ILE A 5 0.52 -13.83 4.67
C ILE A 5 -0.87 -13.30 4.35
N THR A 6 -0.96 -12.00 4.09
CA THR A 6 -2.22 -11.32 3.76
C THR A 6 -2.16 -10.80 2.32
N PRO A 7 -2.90 -11.41 1.39
CA PRO A 7 -2.95 -10.97 0.00
C PRO A 7 -3.61 -9.60 -0.14
N ILE A 8 -3.01 -8.72 -0.94
CA ILE A 8 -3.67 -7.50 -1.40
C ILE A 8 -4.52 -7.85 -2.63
N LEU A 9 -5.83 -7.71 -2.50
CA LEU A 9 -6.78 -7.98 -3.58
C LEU A 9 -6.84 -6.79 -4.54
N GLN A 10 -7.16 -5.62 -4.01
CA GLN A 10 -7.36 -4.39 -4.77
C GLN A 10 -6.52 -3.24 -4.21
N VAL A 11 -6.20 -2.29 -5.09
CA VAL A 11 -5.47 -1.07 -4.75
C VAL A 11 -6.25 0.11 -5.31
N GLY A 12 -6.75 0.97 -4.43
CA GLY A 12 -7.39 2.23 -4.75
C GLY A 12 -6.60 3.42 -4.22
N ALA A 13 -7.23 4.60 -4.25
CA ALA A 13 -6.73 5.82 -3.64
C ALA A 13 -7.77 6.36 -2.68
N ILE A 14 -7.35 6.88 -1.53
CA ILE A 14 -8.24 7.61 -0.63
C ILE A 14 -7.54 8.88 -0.13
N GLY A 15 -8.27 10.00 -0.16
CA GLY A 15 -7.83 11.22 0.48
C GLY A 15 -8.23 11.21 1.95
N ASN A 16 -7.29 11.53 2.84
CA ASN A 16 -7.61 11.81 4.23
C ASN A 16 -7.01 13.18 4.58
N PRO A 17 -7.83 14.21 4.87
CA PRO A 17 -7.32 15.55 5.14
C PRO A 17 -6.45 15.62 6.40
N ASN A 18 -6.60 14.65 7.32
CA ASN A 18 -5.89 14.61 8.59
C ASN A 18 -4.60 13.78 8.54
N VAL A 19 -4.25 13.19 7.39
CA VAL A 19 -3.08 12.29 7.24
C VAL A 19 -2.27 12.68 6.00
N SER A 20 -0.95 12.53 6.08
CA SER A 20 -0.03 12.69 4.94
C SER A 20 -0.19 14.05 4.19
N ASP A 21 -0.40 15.15 4.93
CA ASP A 21 -0.58 16.50 4.36
C ASP A 21 -1.67 16.59 3.28
N GLY A 22 -2.73 15.77 3.40
CA GLY A 22 -3.84 15.72 2.44
C GLY A 22 -3.51 15.06 1.10
N ARG A 23 -2.39 14.32 1.00
CA ARG A 23 -2.06 13.50 -0.18
C ARG A 23 -2.94 12.25 -0.23
N LEU A 24 -3.07 11.67 -1.43
CA LEU A 24 -3.77 10.41 -1.59
C LEU A 24 -2.96 9.27 -0.97
N LEU A 25 -3.59 8.52 -0.05
CA LEU A 25 -3.05 7.28 0.48
C LEU A 25 -3.41 6.11 -0.44
N PRO A 26 -2.53 5.10 -0.57
CA PRO A 26 -2.90 3.84 -1.19
C PRO A 26 -3.95 3.17 -0.32
N TYR A 27 -5.11 2.89 -0.91
CA TYR A 27 -6.18 2.13 -0.29
C TYR A 27 -6.00 0.66 -0.63
N LEU A 28 -5.73 -0.18 0.37
CA LEU A 28 -5.44 -1.60 0.21
C LEU A 28 -6.60 -2.43 0.74
N THR A 29 -7.29 -3.10 -0.17
CA THR A 29 -8.25 -4.15 0.20
C THR A 29 -7.48 -5.46 0.36
N VAL A 30 -7.63 -6.11 1.50
CA VAL A 30 -6.92 -7.35 1.83
C VAL A 30 -7.84 -8.52 2.14
N ASP A 31 -7.38 -9.72 1.81
CA ASP A 31 -8.04 -10.96 2.20
C ASP A 31 -7.59 -11.38 3.60
N CYS A 32 -8.52 -11.31 4.56
CA CYS A 32 -8.28 -11.68 5.95
C CYS A 32 -8.66 -13.11 6.31
N THR A 33 -9.08 -13.94 5.35
CA THR A 33 -9.59 -15.32 5.62
C THR A 33 -8.62 -16.18 6.41
N ASN A 34 -7.32 -16.04 6.15
CA ASN A 34 -6.24 -16.79 6.83
C ASN A 34 -5.56 -15.99 7.95
N CYS A 35 -6.07 -14.79 8.27
CA CYS A 35 -5.52 -13.91 9.29
C CYS A 35 -6.63 -13.14 10.03
N PRO A 36 -7.53 -13.84 10.74
CA PRO A 36 -8.67 -13.22 11.43
C PRO A 36 -8.23 -12.17 12.46
N ASP A 37 -7.04 -12.30 13.05
CA ASP A 37 -6.52 -11.30 13.99
C ASP A 37 -6.30 -9.92 13.33
N VAL A 38 -5.94 -9.88 12.05
CA VAL A 38 -5.82 -8.62 11.29
C VAL A 38 -7.19 -8.00 11.06
N GLU A 39 -8.20 -8.82 10.78
CA GLU A 39 -9.59 -8.36 10.69
C GLU A 39 -10.06 -7.79 12.03
N ASN A 40 -9.77 -8.46 13.14
CA ASN A 40 -10.08 -7.98 14.48
C ASN A 40 -9.42 -6.63 14.78
N VAL A 41 -8.15 -6.43 14.38
CA VAL A 41 -7.47 -5.12 14.51
C VAL A 41 -8.23 -4.05 13.71
N ILE A 42 -8.66 -4.36 12.49
CA ILE A 42 -9.39 -3.42 11.62
C ILE A 42 -10.76 -3.07 12.22
N GLU A 43 -11.51 -4.07 12.68
CA GLU A 43 -12.85 -3.89 13.26
C GLU A 43 -12.77 -3.11 14.58
N PHE A 44 -11.83 -3.44 15.47
CA PHE A 44 -11.70 -2.81 16.79
C PHE A 44 -11.50 -1.29 16.72
N HIS A 45 -10.65 -0.81 15.80
CA HIS A 45 -10.35 0.63 15.68
C HIS A 45 -11.51 1.46 15.12
N ARG A 46 -12.59 0.82 14.61
CA ARG A 46 -13.80 1.55 14.24
C ARG A 46 -14.54 2.07 15.47
N ASP A 47 -14.68 1.23 16.48
CA ASP A 47 -15.55 1.47 17.63
C ASP A 47 -14.80 2.08 18.81
N ALA A 48 -13.48 1.84 18.91
CA ALA A 48 -12.62 2.40 19.92
C ALA A 48 -11.70 3.47 19.31
N PRO A 49 -11.92 4.78 19.57
CA PRO A 49 -11.08 5.87 19.05
C PRO A 49 -9.75 5.97 19.83
N ILE A 50 -9.06 4.84 19.97
CA ILE A 50 -7.78 4.72 20.67
C ILE A 50 -6.70 4.52 19.59
N PRO A 51 -5.63 5.33 19.59
CA PRO A 51 -4.50 5.09 18.70
C PRO A 51 -3.88 3.71 18.93
N GLY A 52 -3.50 3.04 17.83
CA GLY A 52 -2.75 1.80 17.86
C GLY A 52 -1.24 2.03 17.74
N ASP A 53 -0.47 0.99 18.07
CA ASP A 53 0.98 0.97 17.90
C ASP A 53 1.35 -0.08 16.84
N VAL A 54 2.09 0.31 15.80
CA VAL A 54 2.50 -0.59 14.70
C VAL A 54 3.95 -0.37 14.31
N VAL A 55 4.68 -1.47 14.12
CA VAL A 55 6.03 -1.45 13.53
C VAL A 55 5.94 -1.95 12.10
N SER A 56 6.45 -1.15 11.16
CA SER A 56 6.44 -1.43 9.73
C SER A 56 7.83 -1.83 9.26
N THR A 57 7.97 -2.97 8.58
CA THR A 57 9.26 -3.47 8.06
C THR A 57 9.12 -4.01 6.65
N TRP A 58 9.96 -3.54 5.73
CA TRP A 58 10.03 -4.10 4.38
C TRP A 58 10.80 -5.41 4.37
N CYS A 59 10.26 -6.43 3.72
CA CYS A 59 10.87 -7.75 3.60
C CYS A 59 10.84 -8.24 2.15
N TRP A 60 11.82 -9.08 1.78
CA TRP A 60 11.92 -9.66 0.45
C TRP A 60 12.81 -10.91 0.49
N LYS A 61 12.60 -11.89 -0.40
CA LYS A 61 13.46 -13.08 -0.44
C LYS A 61 14.74 -12.79 -1.21
N ARG A 62 15.91 -13.24 -0.74
CA ARG A 62 17.21 -12.95 -1.38
C ARG A 62 17.26 -13.42 -2.84
N PHE A 63 16.73 -14.60 -3.14
CA PHE A 63 16.85 -15.26 -4.44
C PHE A 63 15.58 -15.19 -5.31
N ASN A 64 14.43 -14.84 -4.73
CA ASN A 64 13.18 -14.67 -5.47
C ASN A 64 12.58 -13.29 -5.17
N LYS A 65 12.55 -12.43 -6.18
CA LYS A 65 12.02 -11.06 -6.08
C LYS A 65 10.65 -10.90 -6.74
N SER A 66 9.93 -11.99 -7.00
CA SER A 66 8.58 -11.91 -7.58
C SER A 66 7.61 -11.16 -6.66
N ASN A 67 7.82 -11.30 -5.35
CA ASN A 67 7.04 -10.65 -4.30
C ASN A 67 7.99 -9.91 -3.33
N VAL A 68 7.52 -8.78 -2.85
CA VAL A 68 8.02 -8.11 -1.65
C VAL A 68 6.90 -8.04 -0.62
N TYR A 69 7.25 -7.74 0.62
CA TYR A 69 6.33 -7.81 1.74
C TYR A 69 6.47 -6.55 2.58
N LEU A 70 5.33 -6.02 3.04
CA LEU A 70 5.30 -5.08 4.15
C LEU A 70 4.84 -5.85 5.39
N ARG A 71 5.76 -6.09 6.31
CA ARG A 71 5.45 -6.66 7.62
C ARG A 71 4.89 -5.56 8.51
N LEU A 72 3.72 -5.81 9.09
CA LEU A 72 3.08 -4.96 10.09
C LEU A 72 3.01 -5.75 11.38
N ASP A 73 3.69 -5.25 12.42
CA ASP A 73 3.62 -5.79 13.78
C ASP A 73 2.78 -4.85 14.64
N PHE A 74 1.49 -5.13 14.75
CA PHE A 74 0.57 -4.43 15.65
C PHE A 74 0.89 -4.83 17.09
N LYS A 75 1.04 -3.84 17.97
CA LYS A 75 1.37 -4.04 19.40
C LYS A 75 0.21 -3.72 20.32
N ARG A 76 -0.63 -2.75 19.94
CA ARG A 76 -1.81 -2.30 20.68
C ARG A 76 -2.90 -1.86 19.70
N PRO A 77 -4.18 -1.96 20.08
CA PRO A 77 -4.72 -2.62 21.28
C PRO A 77 -4.69 -4.16 21.17
N ILE A 78 -4.63 -4.69 19.95
CA ILE A 78 -4.54 -6.13 19.67
C ILE A 78 -3.14 -6.40 19.10
N SER A 79 -2.44 -7.38 19.68
CA SER A 79 -1.11 -7.78 19.23
C SER A 79 -1.21 -8.83 18.14
N THR A 80 -0.79 -8.50 16.92
CA THR A 80 -0.71 -9.45 15.80
C THR A 80 0.33 -9.03 14.77
N THR A 81 0.72 -9.96 13.90
CA THR A 81 1.69 -9.72 12.83
C THR A 81 1.13 -10.22 11.51
N THR A 82 1.21 -9.37 10.48
CA THR A 82 0.88 -9.75 9.11
C THR A 82 1.97 -9.33 8.12
N HIS A 83 2.07 -10.06 7.01
CA HIS A 83 2.89 -9.71 5.86
C HIS A 83 1.98 -9.43 4.67
N LEU A 84 1.80 -8.15 4.34
CA LEU A 84 1.11 -7.75 3.13
C LEU A 84 1.96 -8.14 1.92
N VAL A 85 1.44 -9.01 1.05
CA VAL A 85 2.17 -9.49 -0.12
C VAL A 85 1.95 -8.57 -1.30
N ILE A 86 3.05 -8.07 -1.87
CA ILE A 86 3.04 -7.18 -3.02
C ILE A 86 3.74 -7.87 -4.20
N PRO A 87 2.98 -8.37 -5.20
CA PRO A 87 3.56 -8.86 -6.44
C PRO A 87 4.24 -7.71 -7.20
N VAL A 88 5.55 -7.82 -7.40
CA VAL A 88 6.38 -6.73 -7.92
C VAL A 88 6.03 -6.37 -9.36
N SER A 89 5.60 -7.34 -10.17
CA SER A 89 5.28 -7.13 -11.59
C SER A 89 3.99 -6.34 -11.82
N THR A 90 3.00 -6.51 -10.96
CA THR A 90 1.65 -5.94 -11.13
C THR A 90 1.36 -4.82 -10.14
N LYS A 91 1.83 -4.93 -8.89
CA LYS A 91 1.52 -4.01 -7.78
C LYS A 91 2.75 -3.32 -7.19
N GLY A 92 3.91 -3.42 -7.85
CA GLY A 92 5.15 -2.81 -7.34
C GLY A 92 5.06 -1.30 -7.06
N TYR A 93 4.24 -0.57 -7.83
CA TYR A 93 4.05 0.88 -7.66
C TYR A 93 3.51 1.25 -6.27
N VAL A 94 2.84 0.32 -5.59
CA VAL A 94 2.32 0.50 -4.22
C VAL A 94 3.46 0.73 -3.22
N VAL A 95 4.62 0.10 -3.40
CA VAL A 95 5.77 0.30 -2.52
C VAL A 95 6.28 1.73 -2.62
N ASP A 96 6.49 2.23 -3.85
CA ASP A 96 6.88 3.62 -4.08
C ASP A 96 5.85 4.60 -3.52
N TRP A 97 4.56 4.30 -3.68
CA TRP A 97 3.47 5.11 -3.13
C TRP A 97 3.53 5.19 -1.61
N ILE A 98 3.55 4.05 -0.92
CA ILE A 98 3.65 3.97 0.54
C ILE A 98 4.88 4.71 1.05
N MET A 99 6.05 4.54 0.40
CA MET A 99 7.27 5.24 0.77
C MET A 99 7.16 6.77 0.57
N ALA A 100 6.44 7.22 -0.46
CA ALA A 100 6.26 8.63 -0.78
C ALA A 100 5.29 9.35 0.17
N VAL A 101 4.20 8.68 0.57
CA VAL A 101 3.13 9.26 1.43
C VAL A 101 3.23 8.81 2.89
N ARG A 102 4.16 7.90 3.20
CA ARG A 102 4.46 7.40 4.56
C ARG A 102 3.26 6.77 5.27
N GLY A 103 2.37 6.17 4.51
CA GLY A 103 1.22 5.49 5.06
C GLY A 103 0.38 4.77 4.03
N LEU A 104 -0.60 4.04 4.51
CA LEU A 104 -1.59 3.33 3.73
C LEU A 104 -2.92 3.28 4.48
N TYR A 105 -4.00 3.08 3.73
CA TYR A 105 -5.32 2.78 4.26
C TYR A 105 -5.60 1.30 4.06
N LEU A 106 -5.92 0.57 5.13
CA LEU A 106 -6.08 -0.88 5.12
C LEU A 106 -7.52 -1.26 5.46
N GLN A 107 -8.16 -2.06 4.61
CA GLN A 107 -9.51 -2.58 4.83
C GLN A 107 -9.61 -4.07 4.47
N SER A 108 -10.36 -4.83 5.27
CA SER A 108 -10.74 -6.22 4.95
C SER A 108 -11.72 -6.25 3.79
N SER A 109 -11.56 -7.19 2.86
CA SER A 109 -12.49 -7.39 1.74
C SER A 109 -13.92 -7.71 2.16
N LYS A 110 -14.14 -8.13 3.42
CA LYS A 110 -15.47 -8.30 4.04
C LYS A 110 -16.27 -6.99 4.07
N HIS A 111 -15.59 -5.85 4.03
CA HIS A 111 -16.18 -4.52 4.17
C HIS A 111 -16.29 -3.75 2.85
N GLY A 112 -15.93 -4.37 1.73
CA GLY A 112 -15.96 -3.77 0.39
C GLY A 112 -14.78 -4.26 -0.45
N ASN A 113 -14.99 -4.41 -1.76
CA ASN A 113 -13.92 -4.86 -2.66
C ASN A 113 -13.05 -3.69 -3.12
N CYS A 114 -13.60 -2.49 -3.17
CA CYS A 114 -12.91 -1.27 -3.60
C CYS A 114 -13.24 -0.06 -2.72
N ALA A 115 -12.50 1.04 -2.91
CA ALA A 115 -12.62 2.22 -2.07
C ALA A 115 -14.02 2.84 -2.05
N SER A 116 -14.76 2.84 -3.18
CA SER A 116 -16.11 3.39 -3.26
C SER A 116 -17.15 2.52 -2.54
N GLU A 117 -16.94 1.22 -2.46
CA GLU A 117 -17.80 0.29 -1.72
C GLU A 117 -17.47 0.30 -0.23
N GLY A 118 -16.19 0.44 0.10
CA GLY A 118 -15.67 0.28 1.44
C GLY A 118 -15.68 1.53 2.31
N LEU A 119 -15.95 2.70 1.73
CA LEU A 119 -15.95 3.96 2.45
C LEU A 119 -17.00 3.96 3.57
N GLY A 120 -16.58 4.33 4.79
CA GLY A 120 -17.46 4.35 5.99
C GLY A 120 -17.56 3.01 6.73
N ASN A 121 -16.99 1.94 6.15
CA ASN A 121 -16.87 0.64 6.82
C ASN A 121 -15.52 0.53 7.59
N PRO A 122 -15.36 -0.47 8.48
CA PRO A 122 -14.15 -0.60 9.29
C PRO A 122 -12.89 -0.62 8.44
N ALA A 123 -11.92 0.20 8.84
CA ALA A 123 -10.62 0.33 8.19
C ALA A 123 -9.66 1.06 9.13
N ILE A 124 -8.37 0.93 8.87
CA ILE A 124 -7.33 1.63 9.63
C ILE A 124 -6.36 2.37 8.70
N VAL A 125 -5.88 3.50 9.18
CA VAL A 125 -4.70 4.16 8.60
C VAL A 125 -3.48 3.61 9.31
N VAL A 126 -2.51 3.13 8.53
CA VAL A 126 -1.24 2.63 9.04
C VAL A 126 -0.14 3.57 8.60
N GLU A 127 0.57 4.15 9.55
CA GLU A 127 1.76 4.95 9.28
C GLU A 127 2.96 4.05 8.98
N VAL A 128 3.76 4.46 7.99
CA VAL A 128 5.02 3.82 7.62
C VAL A 128 6.13 4.87 7.78
N PRO A 129 6.81 4.89 8.94
CA PRO A 129 7.80 5.92 9.25
C PRO A 129 8.94 5.94 8.23
N SER A 130 9.57 7.11 8.04
CA SER A 130 10.73 7.28 7.14
C SER A 130 11.93 6.39 7.51
N ALA A 131 12.02 5.98 8.79
CA ALA A 131 13.01 5.02 9.27
C ALA A 131 12.81 3.61 8.67
N SER A 132 11.63 3.29 8.15
CA SER A 132 11.29 2.04 7.45
C SER A 132 11.88 2.05 6.03
N THR A 133 13.22 2.07 5.94
CA THR A 133 13.92 2.15 4.66
C THR A 133 13.86 0.85 3.87
N PHE A 134 13.93 0.93 2.54
CA PHE A 134 14.01 -0.23 1.67
C PHE A 134 15.08 -0.04 0.56
N PRO A 135 16.38 -0.01 0.90
CA PRO A 135 17.43 0.47 -0.01
C PRO A 135 17.55 -0.32 -1.32
N VAL A 136 17.20 -1.61 -1.31
CA VAL A 136 17.30 -2.48 -2.50
C VAL A 136 16.10 -2.34 -3.45
N TRP A 137 15.03 -1.67 -3.01
CA TRP A 137 13.77 -1.57 -3.76
C TRP A 137 13.93 -0.97 -5.17
N PRO A 138 14.65 0.16 -5.38
CA PRO A 138 14.79 0.75 -6.71
C PRO A 138 15.34 -0.23 -7.75
N ASN A 139 16.28 -1.09 -7.35
CA ASN A 139 16.86 -2.12 -8.21
C ASN A 139 15.88 -3.27 -8.49
N ILE A 140 15.19 -3.76 -7.45
CA ILE A 140 14.15 -4.80 -7.59
C ILE A 140 13.08 -4.34 -8.57
N TYR A 141 12.57 -3.13 -8.38
CA TYR A 141 11.46 -2.63 -9.16
C TYR A 141 11.85 -2.33 -10.60
N ARG A 142 13.01 -1.68 -10.82
CA ARG A 142 13.52 -1.42 -12.17
C ARG A 142 13.71 -2.71 -12.96
N LYS A 143 14.27 -3.77 -12.36
CA LYS A 143 14.41 -5.08 -13.02
C LYS A 143 13.06 -5.69 -13.41
N SER A 144 12.07 -5.58 -12.54
CA SER A 144 10.70 -6.04 -12.82
C SER A 144 10.07 -5.29 -13.99
N LEU A 145 10.19 -3.96 -14.01
CA LEU A 145 9.69 -3.12 -15.10
C LEU A 145 10.41 -3.44 -16.42
N ILE A 146 11.74 -3.58 -16.42
CA ILE A 146 12.51 -4.02 -17.59
C ILE A 146 11.94 -5.32 -18.14
N LYS A 147 11.72 -6.33 -17.29
CA LYS A 147 11.16 -7.62 -17.72
C LYS A 147 9.76 -7.45 -18.32
N ARG A 148 8.88 -6.70 -17.68
CA ARG A 148 7.50 -6.45 -18.14
C ARG A 148 7.48 -5.74 -19.50
N PHE A 149 8.18 -4.63 -19.63
CA PHE A 149 8.16 -3.82 -20.85
C PHE A 149 8.91 -4.50 -22.00
N LYS A 150 9.97 -5.27 -21.71
CA LYS A 150 10.58 -6.15 -22.71
C LYS A 150 9.62 -7.24 -23.20
N GLY A 151 8.79 -7.80 -22.31
CA GLY A 151 7.73 -8.74 -22.68
C GLY A 151 6.71 -8.15 -23.65
N GLY A 152 6.48 -6.82 -23.61
CA GLY A 152 5.67 -6.07 -24.56
C GLY A 152 6.42 -5.59 -25.82
N GLY A 153 7.64 -6.05 -26.06
CA GLY A 153 8.41 -5.75 -27.29
C GLY A 153 9.34 -4.53 -27.22
N LEU A 154 9.31 -3.73 -26.16
CA LEU A 154 10.15 -2.52 -26.05
C LEU A 154 11.63 -2.84 -25.83
N ARG A 155 12.53 -2.07 -26.45
CA ARG A 155 13.99 -2.25 -26.41
C ARG A 155 14.72 -0.90 -26.44
N GLY A 156 16.00 -0.89 -26.06
CA GLY A 156 16.86 0.29 -26.14
C GLY A 156 16.30 1.50 -25.38
N MET A 157 16.48 2.69 -25.95
CA MET A 157 16.03 3.97 -25.34
C MET A 157 14.51 4.02 -25.12
N ALA A 158 13.71 3.40 -25.99
CA ALA A 158 12.26 3.35 -25.83
C ALA A 158 11.84 2.58 -24.55
N LEU A 159 12.62 1.58 -24.14
CA LEU A 159 12.40 0.87 -22.87
C LEU A 159 12.65 1.79 -21.67
N ASP A 160 13.76 2.53 -21.68
CA ASP A 160 14.12 3.41 -20.58
C ASP A 160 13.12 4.56 -20.43
N ASN A 161 12.74 5.20 -21.53
CA ASN A 161 11.73 6.26 -21.54
C ASN A 161 10.38 5.74 -21.00
N ALA A 162 9.92 4.57 -21.47
CA ALA A 162 8.66 4.01 -21.02
C ALA A 162 8.64 3.66 -19.52
N ILE A 163 9.78 3.26 -18.95
CA ILE A 163 9.91 3.02 -17.51
C ILE A 163 9.80 4.32 -16.71
N GLU A 164 10.48 5.38 -17.16
CA GLU A 164 10.45 6.67 -16.47
C GLU A 164 9.09 7.36 -16.62
N ASP A 165 8.48 7.33 -17.81
CA ASP A 165 7.12 7.83 -18.06
C ASP A 165 6.10 7.12 -17.18
N TYR A 166 6.21 5.80 -17.07
CA TYR A 166 5.35 5.00 -16.20
C TYR A 166 5.46 5.45 -14.74
N LYS A 167 6.68 5.61 -14.21
CA LYS A 167 6.90 6.10 -12.83
C LYS A 167 6.45 7.55 -12.64
N ALA A 168 6.64 8.41 -13.63
CA ALA A 168 6.23 9.81 -13.59
C ALA A 168 4.71 9.92 -13.48
N ARG A 169 3.98 9.17 -14.32
CA ARG A 169 2.51 9.12 -14.29
C ARG A 169 1.97 8.60 -12.96
N GLN A 170 2.62 7.61 -12.35
CA GLN A 170 2.23 7.14 -11.02
C GLN A 170 2.41 8.24 -9.95
N ARG A 171 3.57 8.91 -9.94
CA ARG A 171 3.85 10.01 -9.01
C ARG A 171 2.87 11.16 -9.15
N GLU A 172 2.50 11.51 -10.38
CA GLU A 172 1.50 12.55 -10.64
C GLU A 172 0.18 12.24 -9.93
N ILE A 173 -0.27 10.97 -9.93
CA ILE A 173 -1.50 10.56 -9.26
C ILE A 173 -1.37 10.70 -7.73
N TRP A 174 -0.28 10.22 -7.13
CA TRP A 174 -0.13 10.15 -5.67
C TRP A 174 -0.11 11.52 -5.00
N PHE A 175 0.47 12.51 -5.68
CA PHE A 175 0.59 13.88 -5.17
C PHE A 175 -0.59 14.78 -5.57
N ARG A 176 -1.61 14.25 -6.26
CA ARG A 176 -2.87 14.98 -6.43
C ARG A 176 -3.51 15.19 -5.06
N ARG A 177 -3.95 16.42 -4.82
CA ARG A 177 -4.80 16.74 -3.66
C ARG A 177 -6.25 16.47 -4.04
N PRO A 178 -7.05 15.83 -3.17
CA PRO A 178 -8.51 15.79 -3.35
C PRO A 178 -9.02 17.23 -3.47
N GLN A 179 -9.88 17.52 -4.45
CA GLN A 179 -10.54 18.83 -4.48
C GLN A 179 -11.51 18.92 -3.30
N ASN A 180 -11.45 20.01 -2.55
CA ASN A 180 -12.42 20.28 -1.50
C ASN A 180 -13.78 20.61 -2.15
N PRO A 181 -14.84 19.80 -1.93
CA PRO A 181 -16.16 20.11 -2.47
C PRO A 181 -16.77 21.41 -1.89
N SER A 182 -16.18 21.95 -0.82
CA SER A 182 -16.61 23.20 -0.17
C SER A 182 -16.05 24.49 -0.81
N ALA A 183 -15.19 24.40 -1.83
CA ALA A 183 -14.60 25.57 -2.49
C ALA A 183 -15.40 26.06 -3.72
N SER A 184 -16.52 25.41 -4.06
CA SER A 184 -17.38 25.73 -5.22
C SER A 184 -18.73 26.33 -4.84
N SER A 185 -18.83 26.92 -3.64
CA SER A 185 -20.05 27.58 -3.14
C SER A 185 -19.71 28.90 -2.45
N GLN A 186 -19.12 29.85 -3.18
CA GLN A 186 -19.17 31.28 -2.88
C GLN A 186 -19.29 32.07 -4.18
#